data_AF-A0A963E423-F1
#
_entry.id   AF-A0A963E423-F1
#
_cell.length_a   1.000
_cell.length_b   1.000
_cell.length_c   1.000
_cell.angle_alpha   90.00
_cell.angle_beta   90.00
_cell.angle_gamma   90.00
#
_symmetry.space_group_name_H-M   'P 1'
#
loop_
_entity.id
_entity.type
_entity.pdbx_description
1 polymer ?
#
loop_
_entity_poly.entity_id
_entity_poly.type
_entity_poly.pdbx_seq_one_letter_code
_entity_poly.pdbx_strand_id
1 'polypeptide(L)' 'MKKAEEERPTLLAQSIFMGTLSLLFVIPVIIGAYLGNWLDDQAEEYSIRWTIGLMFLGLVIGVVNVYLYVREHQ' A
#
# COMPACT_ATOMS: atom_id res chain seq x y z
N MET A 1 -10.59 31.49 25.74
CA MET A 1 -11.29 30.58 24.80
C MET A 1 -10.41 30.21 23.61
N LYS A 2 -9.19 29.67 23.81
CA LYS A 2 -8.29 29.21 22.72
C LYS A 2 -7.44 27.99 23.12
N LYS A 3 -7.92 27.22 24.09
CA LYS A 3 -7.19 26.08 24.68
C LYS A 3 -8.00 24.78 24.70
N ALA A 4 -9.13 24.76 23.98
CA ALA A 4 -10.04 23.61 23.93
C ALA A 4 -9.98 22.85 22.58
N GLU A 5 -9.10 23.24 21.66
CA GLU A 5 -8.93 22.60 20.34
C GLU A 5 -7.76 21.60 20.29
N GLU A 6 -6.90 21.56 21.31
CA GLU A 6 -5.70 20.70 21.30
C GLU A 6 -5.96 19.23 21.70
N GLU A 7 -7.13 18.89 22.26
CA GLU A 7 -7.38 17.56 22.85
C GLU A 7 -8.25 16.61 22.00
N ARG A 8 -8.59 17.00 20.77
CA ARG A 8 -9.38 16.19 19.82
C ARG A 8 -8.75 15.89 18.43
N PRO A 9 -7.42 16.01 18.17
CA PRO A 9 -6.87 15.50 16.90
C PRO A 9 -6.45 14.03 16.95
N THR A 10 -6.18 13.43 18.12
CA THR A 10 -5.46 12.14 18.21
C THR A 10 -6.20 10.96 17.58
N LEU A 11 -7.52 10.85 17.77
CA LEU A 11 -8.28 9.72 17.22
C LEU A 11 -8.47 9.82 15.70
N LEU A 12 -8.72 11.03 15.20
CA LEU A 12 -8.85 11.28 13.76
C LEU A 12 -7.49 11.19 13.06
N ALA A 13 -6.43 11.76 13.65
CA ALA A 13 -5.06 11.64 13.15
C ALA A 13 -4.61 10.17 13.12
N GLN A 14 -4.95 9.38 14.13
CA GLN A 14 -4.65 7.94 14.16
C GLN A 14 -5.45 7.16 13.12
N SER A 15 -6.71 7.53 12.88
CA SER A 15 -7.54 6.95 11.81
C SER A 15 -6.96 7.25 10.42
N ILE A 16 -6.54 8.50 10.19
CA ILE A 16 -5.89 8.93 8.95
C ILE A 16 -4.55 8.21 8.77
N PHE A 17 -3.73 8.12 9.82
CA PHE A 17 -2.45 7.41 9.81
C PHE A 17 -2.63 5.94 9.41
N MET A 18 -3.63 5.27 9.98
CA MET A 18 -3.94 3.88 9.63
C MET A 18 -4.51 3.73 8.21
N GLY A 19 -5.28 4.73 7.75
CA GLY A 19 -5.74 4.82 6.36
C GLY A 19 -4.59 5.00 5.37
N THR A 20 -3.63 5.87 5.65
CA THR A 20 -2.43 6.10 4.84
C THR A 20 -1.55 4.84 4.79
N LEU A 21 -1.34 4.17 5.92
CA LEU A 21 -0.64 2.88 5.99
C LEU A 21 -1.30 1.82 5.09
N SER A 22 -2.63 1.73 5.16
CA SER A 22 -3.39 0.78 4.34
C SER A 22 -3.25 1.10 2.85
N LEU A 23 -3.31 2.37 2.46
CA LEU A 23 -3.11 2.80 1.08
C LEU A 23 -1.68 2.55 0.58
N LEU A 24 -0.67 2.84 1.39
CA LEU A 24 0.73 2.57 1.09
C LEU A 24 1.00 1.08 0.81
N PHE A 25 0.22 0.20 1.42
CA PHE A 25 0.29 -1.23 1.17
C PHE A 25 -0.55 -1.67 -0.04
N VAL A 26 -1.81 -1.26 -0.11
CA VAL A 26 -2.78 -1.78 -1.09
C VAL A 26 -2.49 -1.27 -2.51
N ILE A 27 -2.10 0.00 -2.66
CA ILE A 27 -1.83 0.60 -3.97
C ILE A 27 -0.77 -0.18 -4.77
N PRO A 28 0.44 -0.45 -4.26
CA PRO A 28 1.45 -1.18 -5.02
C PRO A 28 1.05 -2.62 -5.35
N VAL A 29 0.25 -3.28 -4.51
CA VAL A 29 -0.28 -4.63 -4.80
C VAL A 29 -1.27 -4.59 -5.97
N ILE A 30 -2.22 -3.65 -5.97
CA ILE A 30 -3.20 -3.51 -7.07
C ILE A 30 -2.49 -3.13 -8.38
N ILE A 31 -1.53 -2.21 -8.33
CA ILE A 31 -0.74 -1.82 -9.50
C ILE A 31 0.03 -3.03 -10.05
N GLY A 32 0.69 -3.81 -9.18
CA GLY A 32 1.40 -5.03 -9.58
C GLY A 32 0.47 -6.06 -10.22
N ALA A 33 -0.71 -6.29 -9.64
CA ALA A 33 -1.70 -7.21 -10.20
C ALA A 33 -2.21 -6.76 -11.58
N TYR A 34 -2.53 -5.47 -11.75
CA TYR A 34 -3.03 -4.94 -13.02
C TYR A 34 -1.96 -4.99 -14.12
N LEU A 35 -0.72 -4.57 -13.81
CA LEU A 35 0.39 -4.63 -14.74
C LEU A 35 0.74 -6.08 -15.13
N GLY A 36 0.67 -7.00 -14.16
CA GLY A 36 0.97 -8.40 -14.41
C GLY A 36 -0.10 -9.08 -15.24
N ASN A 37 -1.37 -8.75 -15.02
CA ASN A 37 -2.46 -9.23 -15.86
C ASN A 37 -2.31 -8.73 -17.31
N TRP A 38 -1.99 -7.45 -17.50
CA TRP A 38 -1.73 -6.89 -18.83
C TRP A 38 -0.52 -7.54 -19.53
N LEU A 39 0.53 -7.87 -18.79
CA LEU A 39 1.71 -8.58 -19.31
C LEU A 39 1.39 -10.04 -19.68
N ASP A 40 0.58 -10.71 -18.86
CA ASP A 40 0.17 -12.10 -19.11
C ASP A 40 -0.82 -12.17 -20.29
N ASP A 41 -1.68 -11.18 -20.51
CA ASP A 41 -2.58 -11.10 -21.67
C ASP A 41 -1.83 -10.92 -23.01
N GLN A 42 -0.62 -10.37 -22.96
CA GLN A 42 0.25 -10.21 -24.14
C GLN A 42 1.09 -11.47 -24.42
N ALA A 43 1.13 -12.43 -23.50
CA ALA A 43 1.81 -13.70 -23.70
C ALA A 43 0.83 -14.71 -24.33
N GLU A 44 1.17 -15.24 -25.52
CA GLU A 44 0.32 -16.18 -26.28
C GLU A 44 0.04 -17.51 -25.56
N GLU A 45 0.72 -17.77 -24.44
CA GLU A 45 0.58 -18.96 -23.63
C GLU A 45 -0.03 -18.56 -22.27
N TYR A 46 -1.11 -19.23 -21.86
CA TYR A 46 -1.91 -19.05 -20.62
C TYR A 46 -1.07 -19.09 -19.32
N SER A 47 -0.13 -18.16 -19.16
CA SER A 47 0.96 -18.20 -18.21
C SER A 47 0.79 -17.04 -17.26
N ILE A 48 0.37 -17.31 -16.03
CA ILE A 48 0.09 -16.29 -15.00
C ILE A 48 1.38 -15.85 -14.28
N ARG A 49 2.54 -15.98 -14.96
CA ARG A 49 3.86 -15.83 -14.33
C ARG A 49 4.14 -14.38 -13.97
N TRP A 50 3.72 -13.43 -14.82
CA TRP A 50 3.93 -12.01 -14.54
C TRP A 50 2.97 -11.49 -13.49
N THR A 51 1.71 -11.91 -13.48
CA THR A 51 0.76 -11.54 -12.42
C THR A 51 1.24 -12.02 -11.06
N ILE A 52 1.68 -13.29 -10.93
CA ILE A 52 2.21 -13.80 -9.65
C ILE A 52 3.48 -13.06 -9.23
N GLY A 53 4.42 -12.84 -10.17
CA GLY A 53 5.66 -12.13 -9.91
C GLY A 53 5.44 -10.68 -9.46
N LEU A 54 4.56 -9.95 -10.15
CA LEU A 54 4.28 -8.56 -9.86
C LEU A 54 3.39 -8.38 -8.63
N MET A 55 2.48 -9.32 -8.31
CA MET A 55 1.80 -9.35 -7.02
C MET A 55 2.78 -9.54 -5.87
N PHE A 56 3.73 -10.49 -5.99
CA PHE A 56 4.72 -10.73 -4.95
C PHE A 56 5.66 -9.53 -4.78
N LEU A 57 6.07 -8.91 -5.88
CA LEU A 57 6.86 -7.68 -5.86
C LEU A 57 6.08 -6.53 -5.21
N GLY A 58 4.82 -6.32 -5.59
CA GLY A 58 3.93 -5.32 -4.98
C GLY A 58 3.73 -5.54 -3.48
N LEU A 59 3.61 -6.80 -3.05
CA LEU A 59 3.54 -7.17 -1.63
C LEU A 59 4.81 -6.77 -0.89
N VAL A 60 5.98 -7.12 -1.42
CA VAL A 60 7.28 -6.79 -0.81
C VAL A 60 7.44 -5.27 -0.70
N ILE A 61 7.14 -4.52 -1.76
CA ILE A 61 7.17 -3.05 -1.75
C ILE A 61 6.20 -2.49 -0.70
N GLY A 62 4.97 -3.00 -0.63
CA GLY A 62 3.98 -2.58 0.36
C GLY A 62 4.47 -2.78 1.80
N VAL A 63 5.03 -3.96 2.09
CA VAL A 63 5.60 -4.25 3.43
C VAL A 63 6.78 -3.35 3.75
N VAL A 64 7.69 -3.12 2.79
CA VAL A 64 8.84 -2.23 2.98
C VAL A 64 8.39 -0.79 3.22
N ASN A 65 7.41 -0.29 2.47
CA ASN A 65 6.86 1.05 2.66
C ASN A 65 6.22 1.21 4.04
N VAL A 66 5.42 0.23 4.48
CA VAL A 66 4.82 0.22 5.82
C VAL A 66 5.92 0.22 6.89
N TYR A 67 6.92 -0.64 6.75
CA TYR A 67 8.03 -0.73 7.69
C TYR A 67 8.81 0.57 7.81
N LEU A 68 9.17 1.18 6.67
CA LEU A 68 9.87 2.46 6.63
C LEU A 68 9.02 3.58 7.24
N TYR A 69 7.72 3.62 6.92
CA TYR A 69 6.81 4.63 7.44
C TYR A 69 6.66 4.55 8.96
N VAL A 70 6.51 3.33 9.51
CA VAL A 70 6.48 3.11 10.97
C VAL A 70 7.81 3.48 11.61
N ARG A 71 8.94 3.13 10.99
CA ARG A 71 10.27 3.49 11.49
C ARG A 71 10.52 5.00 11.50
N GLU A 72 10.03 5.73 10.51
CA GLU A 72 10.20 7.19 10.41
C GLU A 72 9.34 7.95 11.44
N HIS A 73 8.22 7.36 11.88
CA HIS A 73 7.25 7.96 12.80
C HIS A 73 7.32 7.39 14.24
N GLN A 74 8.31 6.55 14.55
CA GLN A 74 8.64 6.03 15.89
C GLN A 74 9.95 6.65 16.38
#